data_AF-A0A6B3CQL5-F1
#
_entry.id   AF-A0A6B3CQL5-F1
#
_cell.length_a   1.000
_cell.length_b   1.000
_cell.length_c   1.000
_cell.angle_alpha   90.00
_cell.angle_beta   90.00
_cell.angle_gamma   90.00
#
_symmetry.space_group_name_H-M   'P 1'
#
loop_
_entity.id
_entity.type
_entity.pdbx_description
1 polymer ?
#
loop_
_entity_poly.entity_id
_entity_poly.type
_entity_poly.pdbx_seq_one_letter_code
_entity_poly.pdbx_strand_id
1 'polypeptide(L)'
;MSQCRICSSTVREFLDFGSHPLSSAFVSPDATGEEFRYRLAVGACTSCGMVQLTEDVPRERLFHKGYPYHSAGSTVMHAHFEETGRGFLARELGGP
;
A
#
# COMPACT_ATOMS: atom_id res chain seq x y z
N MET A 1 -15.11 1.94 15.19
CA MET A 1 -15.04 0.61 14.55
C MET A 1 -15.04 0.83 13.05
N SER A 2 -14.02 0.32 12.33
CA SER A 2 -13.95 0.46 10.87
C SER A 2 -14.81 -0.62 10.17
N GLN A 3 -15.32 -0.30 8.97
CA GLN A 3 -16.02 -1.25 8.12
C GLN A 3 -15.03 -1.94 7.18
N CYS A 4 -15.26 -3.22 6.92
CA CYS A 4 -14.44 -4.01 6.02
C CYS A 4 -14.60 -3.53 4.58
N ARG A 5 -13.50 -3.24 3.88
CA ARG A 5 -13.50 -2.79 2.48
C ARG A 5 -13.93 -3.87 1.46
N ILE A 6 -14.07 -5.13 1.90
CA ILE A 6 -14.46 -6.26 1.03
C ILE A 6 -15.94 -6.63 1.18
N CYS A 7 -16.45 -6.68 2.42
CA CYS A 7 -17.81 -7.17 2.70
C CYS A 7 -18.62 -6.28 3.65
N SER A 8 -18.12 -5.08 3.98
CA SER A 8 -18.78 -4.07 4.83
C SER A 8 -19.08 -4.48 6.28
N SER A 9 -18.70 -5.69 6.71
CA SER A 9 -18.82 -6.13 8.11
C SER A 9 -17.82 -5.43 9.04
N THR A 10 -17.95 -5.61 10.35
CA THR A 10 -17.06 -4.99 11.35
C THR A 10 -15.61 -5.50 11.24
N VAL A 11 -14.66 -4.58 11.37
CA VAL A 11 -13.24 -4.89 11.56
C VAL A 11 -12.88 -4.73 13.03
N ARG A 12 -12.34 -5.79 13.63
CA ARG A 12 -11.82 -5.78 15.00
C ARG A 12 -10.33 -5.48 14.95
N GLU A 13 -9.95 -4.33 15.47
CA GLU A 13 -8.55 -3.95 15.65
C GLU A 13 -7.83 -4.95 16.57
N PHE A 14 -6.58 -5.27 16.24
CA PHE A 14 -5.73 -6.12 17.08
C PHE A 14 -4.31 -5.55 17.29
N LEU A 15 -3.93 -4.49 16.57
CA LEU A 15 -2.62 -3.86 16.70
C LEU A 15 -2.70 -2.36 16.35
N ASP A 16 -2.19 -1.50 17.23
CA ASP A 16 -2.09 -0.05 17.02
C ASP A 16 -0.64 0.41 17.14
N PHE A 17 -0.10 0.98 16.06
CA PHE A 17 1.23 1.57 16.02
C PHE A 17 1.22 3.09 16.27
N GLY A 18 0.04 3.68 16.47
CA GLY A 18 -0.14 5.10 16.76
C GLY A 18 0.05 5.99 15.54
N SER A 19 0.47 7.24 15.80
CA SER A 19 0.62 8.27 14.77
C SER A 19 1.87 8.04 13.93
N HIS A 20 1.71 7.86 12.62
CA HIS A 20 2.78 7.60 11.65
C HIS A 20 2.82 8.66 10.54
N PRO A 21 4.02 9.03 10.03
CA PRO A 21 4.15 9.83 8.81
C PRO A 21 3.92 8.97 7.56
N LEU A 22 3.83 9.61 6.39
CA LEU A 22 3.88 8.88 5.11
C LEU A 22 5.25 8.23 4.92
N SER A 23 5.28 6.92 4.68
CA SER A 23 6.52 6.12 4.59
C SER A 23 7.45 6.53 3.44
N SER A 24 6.93 7.21 2.42
CA SER A 24 7.67 7.63 1.23
C SER A 24 7.75 9.16 1.06
N ALA A 25 7.45 9.94 2.11
CA ALA A 25 7.55 11.40 2.09
C ALA A 25 8.86 11.87 2.74
N PHE A 26 9.97 11.74 2.00
CA PHE A 26 11.28 12.21 2.48
C PHE A 26 11.33 13.75 2.50
N VAL A 27 11.57 14.34 3.67
CA VAL A 27 11.65 15.80 3.86
C VAL A 27 13.06 16.33 3.63
N SER A 28 13.17 17.57 3.15
CA SER A 28 14.44 18.30 3.11
C SER A 28 14.84 18.71 4.53
N PRO A 29 16.14 18.77 4.87
CA PRO A 29 16.60 19.30 6.15
C PRO A 29 16.10 20.72 6.47
N ASP A 30 15.87 21.54 5.44
CA ASP A 30 15.38 22.92 5.58
C ASP A 30 13.85 23.05 5.61
N ALA A 31 13.12 21.92 5.58
CA ALA A 31 11.66 21.95 5.60
C ALA A 31 11.14 22.38 6.97
N THR A 32 10.28 23.41 6.98
CA THR A 32 9.71 24.00 8.22
C THR A 32 8.22 23.72 8.41
N GLY A 33 7.60 22.97 7.49
CA GLY A 33 6.19 22.61 7.54
C GLY A 33 5.90 21.36 8.36
N GLU A 34 4.65 21.19 8.80
CA GLU A 34 4.21 19.98 9.47
C GLU A 34 4.10 18.79 8.49
N GLU A 35 4.55 17.62 8.94
CA GLU A 35 4.36 16.37 8.21
C GLU A 35 2.91 15.90 8.32
N PHE A 36 2.35 15.41 7.21
CA PHE A 36 1.08 14.67 7.27
C PHE A 36 1.27 13.41 8.11
N ARG A 37 0.40 13.22 9.11
CA ARG A 37 0.37 12.03 9.94
C ARG A 37 -1.02 11.39 9.91
N TYR A 38 -1.05 10.08 10.08
CA TYR A 38 -2.28 9.28 10.17
C TYR A 38 -2.13 8.24 11.27
N ARG A 39 -3.24 7.66 11.73
CA ARG A 39 -3.20 6.54 12.69
C ARG A 39 -2.96 5.23 11.96
N LEU A 40 -1.82 4.59 12.22
CA LEU A 40 -1.50 3.28 11.68
C LEU A 40 -1.96 2.19 12.67
N ALA A 41 -3.13 1.62 12.41
CA ALA A 41 -3.62 0.46 13.16
C ALA A 41 -4.20 -0.59 12.20
N VAL A 42 -4.15 -1.85 12.63
CA VAL A 42 -4.51 -3.03 11.85
C VAL A 42 -5.61 -3.81 12.56
N GLY A 43 -6.59 -4.28 11.80
CA GLY A 43 -7.65 -5.15 12.29
C GLY A 43 -7.99 -6.26 11.32
N ALA A 44 -8.75 -7.24 11.81
CA ALA A 44 -9.29 -8.33 11.03
C ALA A 44 -10.82 -8.25 10.97
N CYS A 45 -11.39 -8.46 9.79
CA CYS A 45 -12.84 -8.52 9.63
C CYS A 45 -13.42 -9.73 10.37
N THR A 46 -14.49 -9.51 11.14
CA THR A 46 -15.17 -10.58 11.91
C THR A 46 -16.00 -11.53 11.05
N SER A 47 -16.19 -11.23 9.75
CA SER A 47 -16.99 -12.03 8.82
C SER A 47 -16.12 -12.73 7.78
N CYS A 48 -15.36 -11.99 6.97
CA CYS A 48 -14.54 -12.58 5.88
C CYS A 48 -13.07 -12.82 6.24
N GLY A 49 -12.62 -12.44 7.44
CA GLY A 49 -11.22 -12.62 7.87
C GLY A 49 -10.21 -11.65 7.26
N MET A 50 -10.62 -10.73 6.37
CA MET A 50 -9.70 -9.77 5.74
C MET A 50 -8.97 -8.90 6.78
N VAL A 51 -7.64 -8.98 6.77
CA VAL A 51 -6.75 -8.10 7.55
C VAL A 51 -6.52 -6.81 6.78
N GLN A 52 -6.74 -5.67 7.42
CA GLN A 52 -6.63 -4.36 6.77
C GLN A 52 -6.30 -3.24 7.76
N LEU A 53 -5.84 -2.11 7.25
CA LEU A 53 -5.70 -0.89 8.03
C LEU A 53 -7.08 -0.36 8.48
N THR A 54 -7.16 0.21 9.67
CA THR A 54 -8.41 0.77 10.21
C THR A 54 -8.73 2.17 9.66
N GLU A 55 -7.74 2.87 9.12
CA GLU A 55 -7.84 4.21 8.55
C GLU A 55 -7.25 4.22 7.13
N ASP A 56 -7.85 4.99 6.22
CA ASP A 56 -7.34 5.20 4.87
C ASP A 56 -6.46 6.46 4.80
N VAL A 57 -5.35 6.35 4.08
CA VAL A 57 -4.59 7.52 3.65
C VAL A 57 -5.09 7.93 2.26
N PRO A 58 -5.41 9.22 2.02
CA PRO A 58 -5.84 9.69 0.70
C PRO A 58 -4.83 9.31 -0.40
N ARG A 59 -5.32 8.78 -1.52
CA ARG A 59 -4.47 8.23 -2.58
C ARG A 59 -3.55 9.28 -3.20
N GLU A 60 -4.02 10.51 -3.30
CA GLU A 60 -3.30 11.65 -3.87
C GLU A 60 -2.10 12.06 -3.00
N ARG A 61 -2.10 11.68 -1.71
CA ARG A 61 -0.96 11.86 -0.80
C ARG A 61 0.09 10.76 -0.95
N LEU A 62 -0.33 9.54 -1.30
CA LEU A 62 0.56 8.39 -1.51
C LEU A 62 1.17 8.37 -2.90
N PHE A 63 0.36 8.69 -3.92
CA PHE A 63 0.70 8.56 -5.32
C PHE A 63 0.61 9.93 -5.98
N HIS A 64 1.77 10.54 -6.20
CA HIS A 64 1.91 11.84 -6.82
C HIS A 64 3.16 11.85 -7.71
N LYS A 65 3.37 12.94 -8.45
CA LYS A 65 4.50 13.09 -9.38
C LYS A 65 5.88 12.87 -8.74
N GLY A 66 5.99 13.07 -7.43
CA GLY A 66 7.24 12.91 -6.65
C GLY A 66 7.35 11.58 -5.91
N TYR A 67 6.56 10.56 -6.27
CA TYR A 67 6.65 9.24 -5.64
C TYR A 67 8.05 8.65 -5.86
N PRO A 68 8.82 8.33 -4.79
CA PRO A 68 10.26 8.11 -4.91
C PRO A 68 10.65 6.66 -5.24
N TYR A 69 9.70 5.72 -5.26
CA TYR A 69 10.04 4.32 -5.48
C TYR A 69 10.16 4.00 -6.97
N HIS A 70 11.38 3.66 -7.40
CA HIS A 70 11.71 3.27 -8.76
C HIS A 70 11.93 1.75 -8.85
N SER A 71 10.94 1.00 -9.36
CA SER A 71 11.01 -0.47 -9.46
C SER A 71 12.21 -0.98 -10.27
N ALA A 72 12.64 -0.23 -11.30
CA ALA A 72 13.77 -0.59 -12.15
C ALA A 72 15.13 -0.51 -11.44
N GLY A 73 15.20 0.07 -10.23
CA GLY A 73 16.42 0.13 -9.42
C GLY A 73 16.89 -1.22 -8.86
N SER A 74 16.08 -2.29 -8.99
CA SER A 74 16.41 -3.63 -8.53
C SER A 74 16.55 -4.62 -9.69
N THR A 75 17.74 -5.20 -9.85
CA THR A 75 18.03 -6.23 -10.85
C THR A 75 17.18 -7.50 -10.65
N VAL A 76 16.91 -7.85 -9.38
CA VAL A 76 16.05 -8.99 -9.04
C VAL A 76 14.61 -8.73 -9.47
N MET A 77 14.09 -7.53 -9.23
CA MET A 77 12.72 -7.18 -9.66
C MET A 77 12.62 -7.10 -11.18
N HIS A 78 13.66 -6.63 -11.86
CA HIS A 78 13.70 -6.64 -13.33
C HIS A 78 13.53 -8.05 -13.89
N ALA A 79 14.36 -9.00 -13.41
CA ALA A 79 14.26 -10.39 -13.84
C ALA A 79 12.89 -11.00 -13.51
N HIS A 80 12.37 -10.73 -12.30
CA HIS A 80 11.05 -11.20 -11.87
C HIS A 80 9.92 -10.72 -12.79
N PHE A 81 9.90 -9.44 -13.16
CA PHE A 81 8.86 -8.90 -14.03
C PHE A 81 9.02 -9.34 -15.49
N GLU A 82 10.25 -9.56 -15.96
CA GLU A 82 10.48 -10.17 -17.28
C GLU A 82 9.92 -11.60 -17.33
N GLU A 83 10.23 -12.42 -16.32
CA GLU A 83 9.72 -13.79 -16.22
C GLU A 83 8.18 -13.80 -16.12
N THR A 84 7.61 -12.91 -15.31
CA THR A 84 6.16 -12.76 -15.17
C THR A 84 5.51 -12.42 -16.52
N GLY A 85 6.08 -11.45 -17.25
CA GLY A 85 5.60 -11.05 -18.58
C GLY A 85 5.66 -12.19 -19.59
N ARG A 86 6.80 -12.92 -19.64
CA ARG A 86 6.94 -14.12 -20.47
C ARG A 86 5.91 -15.20 -20.10
N GLY A 87 5.64 -15.37 -18.81
CA GLY A 87 4.64 -16.30 -18.30
C GLY A 87 3.23 -15.98 -18.80
N PHE A 88 2.84 -14.71 -18.81
CA PHE A 88 1.54 -14.30 -19.35
C PHE A 88 1.45 -14.53 -20.86
N LEU A 89 2.49 -14.17 -21.62
CA LEU A 89 2.52 -14.41 -23.07
C LEU A 89 2.38 -15.89 -23.43
N ALA A 90 2.99 -16.77 -22.63
CA ALA A 90 2.98 -18.20 -22.90
C ALA A 90 1.65 -18.90 -22.56
N ARG A 91 0.88 -18.37 -21.60
CA ARG A 91 -0.27 -19.10 -21.01
C ARG A 91 -1.60 -18.39 -21.14
N GLU A 92 -1.63 -17.09 -20.89
CA GLU A 92 -2.87 -16.33 -20.71
C GLU A 92 -3.17 -15.40 -21.89
N LEU A 93 -2.12 -14.92 -22.56
CA LEU A 93 -2.20 -13.91 -23.63
C LEU A 93 -1.87 -14.50 -25.01
N GLY A 94 -1.90 -15.82 -25.14
CA GLY A 94 -1.66 -16.53 -26.41
C GLY A 94 -2.75 -16.29 -27.47
N GLY A 95 -3.87 -15.65 -27.11
CA GLY A 95 -5.06 -15.54 -27.97
C GLY A 95 -5.72 -16.90 -28.23
N PRO A 96 -6.85 -16.95 -28.95
CA PRO A 96 -7.29 -18.17 -29.62
C PRO A 96 -6.30 -18.60 -30.70
#